data_AF-A0A2N3EG69-F1
#
_entry.id   AF-A0A2N3EG69-F1
#
_cell.length_a   1.000
_cell.length_b   1.000
_cell.length_c   1.000
_cell.angle_alpha   90.00
_cell.angle_beta   90.00
_cell.angle_gamma   90.00
#
_symmetry.space_group_name_H-M   'P 1'
#
loop_
_entity.id
_entity.type
_entity.pdbx_description
1 polymer ?
#
loop_
_entity_poly.entity_id
_entity_poly.type
_entity_poly.pdbx_seq_one_letter_code
_entity_poly.pdbx_strand_id
1 'polypeptide(L)'
;MIHLIDVEKHFDTDVGRRQVLRQTRLSIPTDKRVGVLGRNGAGKSTLLNMIAGVDQPSRGTIMREGRLSWPLGYSGGFHGDLTARENISFVARLYGVDYRETFERAEEFAEIGNYVDMPVRTYSAGMKSRLAFGLSLAIAFDCYLIDESIGAGDRFFRAKSRRVFLNQSRNSGMLLVSHNENTIREYCEIGLVLFDGFLLPFGNIEDAIDFYMRRCAP
;
A
#
# COMPACT_ATOMS: atom_id res chain seq x y z
N MET A 1 7.61 -2.93 -13.66
CA MET A 1 7.82 -4.10 -12.76
C MET A 1 8.41 -3.66 -11.42
N ILE A 2 8.30 -4.48 -10.38
CA ILE A 2 9.04 -4.34 -9.12
C ILE A 2 9.99 -5.53 -8.99
N HIS A 3 11.30 -5.28 -8.91
CA HIS A 3 12.31 -6.33 -8.79
C HIS A 3 12.87 -6.36 -7.38
N LEU A 4 12.73 -7.51 -6.72
CA LEU A 4 13.42 -7.84 -5.49
C LEU A 4 14.69 -8.60 -5.87
N ILE A 5 15.86 -8.04 -5.55
CA ILE A 5 17.17 -8.62 -5.85
C ILE A 5 17.83 -8.97 -4.52
N ASP A 6 17.82 -10.26 -4.19
CA ASP A 6 18.43 -10.86 -2.98
C ASP A 6 18.02 -10.12 -1.69
N VAL A 7 16.74 -9.75 -1.61
CA VAL A 7 16.20 -8.91 -0.54
C VAL A 7 16.06 -9.72 0.74
N GLU A 8 16.57 -9.16 1.84
CA GLU A 8 16.35 -9.67 3.18
C GLU A 8 15.85 -8.56 4.10
N LYS A 9 15.06 -8.94 5.10
CA LYS A 9 14.65 -8.05 6.18
C LYS A 9 14.68 -8.79 7.51
N HIS A 10 15.38 -8.19 8.47
CA HIS A 10 15.36 -8.59 9.86
C HIS A 10 15.25 -7.36 10.76
N PHE A 11 14.78 -7.60 11.98
CA PHE A 11 14.79 -6.63 13.06
C PHE A 11 15.57 -7.22 14.23
N ASP A 12 16.51 -6.46 14.77
CA ASP A 12 17.15 -6.79 16.04
C ASP A 12 16.22 -6.35 17.17
N THR A 13 15.89 -7.28 18.07
CA THR A 13 15.01 -7.06 19.22
C THR A 13 15.70 -7.52 20.49
N ASP A 14 15.18 -7.13 21.65
CA ASP A 14 15.76 -7.52 22.95
C ASP A 14 15.77 -9.05 23.18
N VAL A 15 14.89 -9.78 22.50
CA VAL A 15 14.81 -11.25 22.56
C VAL A 15 15.58 -11.94 21.41
N GLY A 16 16.33 -11.17 20.62
CA GLY A 16 17.15 -11.64 19.52
C GLY A 16 16.71 -11.13 18.15
N ARG A 17 17.37 -11.63 17.11
CA ARG A 17 17.09 -11.24 15.72
C ARG A 17 15.84 -11.93 15.20
N ARG A 18 14.84 -11.15 14.78
CA ARG A 18 13.64 -11.63 14.10
C ARG A 18 13.78 -11.48 12.60
N GLN A 19 13.88 -12.59 11.88
CA GLN A 19 13.84 -12.60 10.42
C GLN A 19 12.40 -12.42 9.92
N VAL A 20 12.18 -11.47 9.03
CA VAL A 20 10.86 -11.14 8.44
C VAL A 20 10.79 -11.57 6.98
N LEU A 21 11.86 -11.32 6.22
CA LEU A 21 11.99 -11.76 4.84
C LEU A 21 13.39 -12.35 4.66
N ARG A 22 13.46 -13.58 4.16
CA ARG A 22 14.68 -14.29 3.78
C ARG A 22 15.01 -13.97 2.32
N GLN A 23 16.26 -14.21 1.92
CA GLN A 23 16.83 -13.85 0.62
C GLN A 23 15.85 -14.12 -0.53
N THR A 24 15.20 -13.05 -0.99
CA THR A 24 14.12 -13.11 -1.98
C THR A 24 14.61 -12.49 -3.27
N ARG A 25 14.56 -13.29 -4.35
CA ARG A 25 14.85 -12.83 -5.71
C ARG A 25 13.67 -13.14 -6.62
N LEU A 26 12.84 -12.13 -6.89
CA LEU A 26 11.67 -12.27 -7.75
C LEU A 26 11.25 -10.93 -8.35
N SER A 27 10.39 -10.99 -9.37
CA SER A 27 9.80 -9.81 -9.97
C SER A 27 8.28 -9.83 -9.84
N ILE A 28 7.71 -8.70 -9.45
CA ILE A 28 6.27 -8.50 -9.28
C ILE A 28 5.79 -7.59 -10.43
N PRO A 29 4.78 -8.00 -11.21
CA PRO A 29 4.20 -7.16 -12.24
C PRO A 29 3.45 -5.97 -11.64
N THR A 30 3.61 -4.80 -12.28
CA THR A 30 2.97 -3.54 -11.87
C THR A 30 1.74 -3.21 -12.69
N ASP A 31 1.46 -3.98 -13.73
CA ASP A 31 0.29 -3.89 -14.61
C ASP A 31 -0.80 -4.91 -14.24
N LYS A 32 -0.54 -5.78 -13.27
CA LYS A 32 -1.46 -6.82 -12.80
C LYS A 32 -1.98 -6.55 -11.40
N ARG A 33 -3.03 -7.27 -11.04
CA ARG A 33 -3.57 -7.29 -9.68
C ARG A 33 -2.98 -8.46 -8.91
N VAL A 34 -2.03 -8.16 -8.04
CA VAL A 34 -1.23 -9.10 -7.27
C VAL A 34 -1.67 -9.11 -5.82
N GLY A 35 -2.04 -10.29 -5.32
CA GLY A 35 -2.35 -10.51 -3.92
C GLY A 35 -1.13 -10.99 -3.13
N VAL A 36 -0.93 -10.50 -1.90
CA VAL A 36 0.07 -11.02 -0.96
C VAL A 36 -0.63 -11.57 0.27
N LEU A 37 -0.58 -12.90 0.41
CA LEU A 37 -1.14 -13.66 1.52
C LEU A 37 -0.07 -14.02 2.55
N GLY A 38 -0.49 -14.33 3.77
CA GLY A 38 0.39 -14.74 4.85
C GLY A 38 -0.24 -14.51 6.22
N ARG A 39 0.29 -15.16 7.26
CA ARG A 39 -0.26 -15.07 8.62
C ARG A 39 -0.17 -13.65 9.18
N ASN A 40 -0.95 -13.37 10.23
CA ASN A 40 -0.77 -12.16 11.01
C ASN A 40 0.63 -12.16 11.63
N GLY A 41 1.34 -11.03 11.50
CA GLY A 41 2.74 -10.92 11.92
C GLY A 41 3.77 -11.59 11.00
N ALA A 42 3.38 -12.12 9.83
CA ALA A 42 4.32 -12.77 8.89
C ALA A 42 5.29 -11.79 8.21
N GLY A 43 5.06 -10.46 8.27
CA GLY A 43 5.90 -9.47 7.59
C GLY A 43 5.28 -8.79 6.38
N LYS A 44 4.00 -9.07 6.11
CA LYS A 44 3.20 -8.52 5.01
C LYS A 44 3.30 -6.99 4.87
N SER A 45 2.95 -6.23 5.91
CA SER A 45 3.07 -4.76 5.90
C SER A 45 4.52 -4.28 5.82
N THR A 46 5.47 -5.03 6.38
CA THR A 46 6.90 -4.73 6.22
C THR A 46 7.33 -4.86 4.75
N LEU A 47 6.92 -5.92 4.06
CA LEU A 47 7.16 -6.08 2.63
C LEU A 47 6.56 -4.93 1.83
N LEU A 48 5.31 -4.54 2.13
CA LEU A 48 4.65 -3.42 1.47
C LEU A 48 5.39 -2.10 1.68
N ASN A 49 5.81 -1.81 2.91
CA ASN A 49 6.59 -0.62 3.25
C ASN A 49 7.96 -0.62 2.57
N MET A 50 8.61 -1.77 2.48
CA MET A 50 9.86 -1.91 1.73
C MET A 50 9.64 -1.66 0.23
N ILE A 51 8.57 -2.19 -0.37
CA ILE A 51 8.24 -1.91 -1.78
C ILE A 51 7.94 -0.43 -1.99
N ALA A 52 7.21 0.20 -1.08
CA ALA A 52 6.89 1.63 -1.09
C ALA A 52 8.10 2.55 -0.86
N GLY A 53 9.22 2.01 -0.36
CA GLY A 53 10.40 2.80 0.02
C GLY A 53 10.27 3.53 1.36
N VAL A 54 9.23 3.22 2.15
CA VAL A 54 9.04 3.73 3.51
C VAL A 54 10.01 3.06 4.49
N ASP A 55 10.35 1.80 4.23
CA ASP A 55 11.35 1.04 4.99
C ASP A 55 12.42 0.50 4.03
N GLN A 56 13.64 0.29 4.53
CA GLN A 56 14.74 -0.24 3.74
C GLN A 56 14.95 -1.73 4.03
N PRO A 57 15.33 -2.54 3.03
CA PRO A 57 15.74 -3.90 3.28
C PRO A 57 17.04 -3.92 4.10
N SER A 58 17.22 -4.95 4.92
CA SER A 58 18.47 -5.13 5.66
C SER A 58 19.62 -5.55 4.75
N ARG A 59 19.32 -6.26 3.66
CA ARG A 59 20.25 -6.62 2.57
C ARG A 59 19.51 -6.70 1.24
N GLY A 60 20.26 -6.62 0.14
CA GLY A 60 19.72 -6.67 -1.21
C GLY A 60 19.15 -5.33 -1.66
N THR A 61 18.39 -5.33 -2.76
CA THR A 61 17.87 -4.10 -3.37
C THR A 61 16.49 -4.32 -3.97
N ILE A 62 15.65 -3.30 -3.85
CA ILE A 62 14.33 -3.25 -4.50
C ILE A 62 14.37 -2.17 -5.59
N MET A 63 14.24 -2.59 -6.85
CA MET A 63 14.11 -1.68 -7.99
C MET A 63 12.64 -1.61 -8.40
N ARG A 64 12.16 -0.41 -8.71
CA ARG A 64 10.78 -0.19 -9.15
C ARG A 64 10.80 0.56 -10.47
N GLU A 65 10.04 0.05 -11.43
CA GLU A 65 9.84 0.70 -12.71
C GLU A 65 8.42 1.28 -12.74
N GLY A 66 8.32 2.56 -13.09
CA GLY A 66 7.05 3.30 -13.07
C GLY A 66 6.75 3.97 -11.74
N ARG A 67 5.57 4.57 -11.65
CA ARG A 67 5.03 5.30 -10.51
C ARG A 67 4.25 4.36 -9.62
N LEU A 68 4.79 4.09 -8.44
CA LEU A 68 4.06 3.40 -7.38
C LEU A 68 3.42 4.40 -6.42
N SER A 69 2.22 4.09 -5.95
CA SER A 69 1.64 4.79 -4.82
C SER A 69 2.40 4.42 -3.53
N TRP A 70 2.24 5.22 -2.49
CA TRP A 70 2.47 4.75 -1.12
C TRP A 70 1.32 3.83 -0.68
N PRO A 71 1.45 3.08 0.44
CA PRO A 71 0.35 2.29 0.97
C PRO A 71 -0.87 3.20 1.19
N LEU A 72 -1.99 2.87 0.56
CA LEU A 72 -3.18 3.73 0.62
C LEU A 72 -3.57 3.99 2.08
N GLY A 73 -3.94 5.24 2.39
CA GLY A 73 -4.27 5.66 3.75
C GLY A 73 -3.08 5.83 4.71
N TYR A 74 -1.84 5.56 4.26
CA TYR A 74 -0.65 5.93 5.01
C TYR A 74 -0.52 7.46 5.06
N SER A 75 -0.64 8.02 6.27
CA SER A 75 -0.57 9.47 6.52
C SER A 75 0.79 9.93 7.06
N GLY A 76 1.75 9.01 7.21
CA GLY A 76 3.09 9.34 7.71
C GLY A 76 3.92 10.23 6.77
N GLY A 77 3.48 10.39 5.51
CA GLY A 77 4.08 11.33 4.57
C GLY A 77 3.66 12.80 4.76
N PHE A 78 2.66 13.09 5.60
CA PHE A 78 2.24 14.47 5.85
C PHE A 78 3.08 15.13 6.94
N HIS A 79 3.50 16.36 6.66
CA HIS A 79 4.09 17.23 7.67
C HIS A 79 2.98 17.85 8.53
N GLY A 80 3.00 17.57 9.83
CA GLY A 80 1.92 17.95 10.75
C GLY A 80 1.72 19.46 10.90
N ASP A 81 2.79 20.26 10.80
CA ASP A 81 2.68 21.72 10.91
C ASP A 81 2.20 22.40 9.63
N LEU A 82 2.20 21.68 8.51
CA LEU A 82 1.72 22.19 7.23
C LEU A 82 0.22 21.96 7.07
N THR A 83 -0.43 22.80 6.29
CA THR A 83 -1.83 22.69 5.87
C THR A 83 -2.02 21.54 4.86
N ALA A 84 -3.27 21.19 4.53
CA ALA A 84 -3.54 20.23 3.47
C ALA A 84 -3.04 20.74 2.12
N ARG A 85 -3.20 22.04 1.83
CA ARG A 85 -2.72 22.68 0.59
C ARG A 85 -1.22 22.51 0.40
N GLU A 86 -0.45 22.81 1.44
CA GLU A 86 1.01 22.72 1.40
C GLU A 86 1.50 21.28 1.24
N ASN A 87 0.90 20.35 2.00
CA ASN A 87 1.19 18.92 1.87
C ASN A 87 0.87 18.40 0.46
N ILE A 88 -0.30 18.73 -0.08
CA ILE A 88 -0.69 18.32 -1.44
C ILE A 88 0.23 18.96 -2.49
N SER A 89 0.59 20.25 -2.32
CA SER A 89 1.50 20.93 -3.23
C SER A 89 2.88 20.27 -3.28
N PHE A 90 3.40 19.85 -2.12
CA PHE A 90 4.65 19.12 -2.04
C PHE A 90 4.59 17.79 -2.81
N VAL A 91 3.55 16.99 -2.57
CA VAL A 91 3.37 15.70 -3.27
C VAL A 91 3.16 15.91 -4.78
N ALA A 92 2.35 16.89 -5.17
CA ALA A 92 2.13 17.20 -6.58
C ALA A 92 3.44 17.53 -7.32
N ARG A 93 4.31 18.33 -6.69
CA ARG A 93 5.66 18.63 -7.22
C ARG A 93 6.55 17.40 -7.28
N LEU A 94 6.53 16.56 -6.25
CA LEU A 94 7.33 15.34 -6.19
C LEU A 94 7.00 14.38 -7.36
N TYR A 95 5.72 14.27 -7.71
CA TYR A 95 5.24 13.40 -8.78
C TYR A 95 5.12 14.10 -10.15
N GLY A 96 5.44 15.39 -10.22
CA GLY A 96 5.34 16.19 -11.45
C GLY A 96 3.92 16.23 -12.03
N VAL A 97 2.91 16.39 -11.16
CA VAL A 97 1.49 16.50 -11.55
C VAL A 97 0.95 17.91 -11.30
N ASP A 98 -0.18 18.24 -11.93
CA ASP A 98 -0.82 19.55 -11.72
C ASP A 98 -1.36 19.68 -10.30
N TYR A 99 -0.91 20.72 -9.60
CA TYR A 99 -1.31 20.94 -8.22
C TYR A 99 -2.80 21.28 -8.07
N ARG A 100 -3.37 22.10 -8.97
CA ARG A 100 -4.76 22.56 -8.82
C ARG A 100 -5.72 21.40 -8.98
N GLU A 101 -5.54 20.61 -10.04
CA GLU A 101 -6.34 19.41 -10.29
C GLU A 101 -6.17 18.40 -9.14
N THR A 102 -4.92 18.14 -8.72
CA THR A 102 -4.63 17.19 -7.62
C THR A 102 -5.30 17.65 -6.32
N PHE A 103 -5.23 18.94 -6.02
CA PHE A 103 -5.85 19.51 -4.82
C PHE A 103 -7.37 19.40 -4.85
N GLU A 104 -8.02 19.83 -5.93
CA GLU A 104 -9.48 19.78 -6.07
C GLU A 104 -10.00 18.35 -5.91
N ARG A 105 -9.37 17.38 -6.57
CA ARG A 105 -9.75 15.96 -6.48
C ARG A 105 -9.51 15.38 -5.09
N ALA A 106 -8.39 15.72 -4.46
CA ALA A 106 -8.06 15.24 -3.12
C ALA A 106 -9.01 15.82 -2.06
N GLU A 107 -9.32 17.12 -2.15
CA GLU A 107 -10.25 17.81 -1.27
C GLU A 107 -11.68 17.26 -1.40
N GLU A 108 -12.18 17.13 -2.63
CA GLU A 108 -13.52 16.58 -2.93
C GLU A 108 -13.68 15.19 -2.33
N PHE A 109 -12.65 14.36 -2.46
CA PHE A 109 -12.67 13.02 -1.90
C PHE A 109 -12.60 13.02 -0.37
N ALA A 110 -11.70 13.84 0.19
CA ALA A 110 -11.40 13.85 1.62
C ALA A 110 -12.54 14.41 2.47
N GLU A 111 -13.38 15.30 1.91
CA GLU A 111 -14.51 15.94 2.60
C GLU A 111 -14.09 16.54 3.96
N ILE A 112 -12.99 17.30 3.94
CA ILE A 112 -12.43 17.95 5.14
C ILE A 112 -12.88 19.42 5.29
N GLY A 113 -13.55 19.98 4.28
CA GLY A 113 -14.12 21.33 4.32
C GLY A 113 -13.11 22.40 4.72
N ASN A 114 -13.50 23.32 5.59
CA ASN A 114 -12.67 24.46 6.02
C ASN A 114 -11.35 24.06 6.74
N TYR A 115 -11.14 22.78 7.06
CA TYR A 115 -9.88 22.34 7.66
C TYR A 115 -8.70 22.34 6.67
N VAL A 116 -8.94 22.52 5.36
CA VAL A 116 -7.87 22.54 4.33
C VAL A 116 -6.73 23.52 4.64
N ASP A 117 -7.04 24.64 5.30
CA ASP A 117 -6.09 25.71 5.68
C ASP A 117 -5.62 25.58 7.13
N MET A 118 -6.03 24.53 7.84
CA MET A 118 -5.58 24.23 9.19
C MET A 118 -4.38 23.25 9.15
N PRO A 119 -3.42 23.36 10.08
CA PRO A 119 -2.31 22.42 10.18
C PRO A 119 -2.80 20.97 10.36
N VAL A 120 -2.22 20.03 9.61
CA VAL A 120 -2.62 18.60 9.60
C VAL A 120 -2.49 17.95 10.98
N ARG A 121 -1.64 18.45 11.88
CA ARG A 121 -1.54 17.97 13.27
C ARG A 121 -2.85 18.09 14.04
N THR A 122 -3.72 19.04 13.67
CA THR A 122 -5.05 19.26 14.28
C THR A 122 -6.09 18.23 13.82
N TYR A 123 -5.79 17.44 12.78
CA TYR A 123 -6.76 16.54 12.18
C TYR A 123 -6.92 15.27 13.04
N SER A 124 -8.15 14.75 13.08
CA SER A 124 -8.40 13.41 13.60
C SER A 124 -7.72 12.35 12.72
N ALA A 125 -7.50 11.14 13.27
CA ALA A 125 -6.94 10.02 12.51
C ALA A 125 -7.76 9.72 11.24
N GLY A 126 -9.10 9.83 11.32
CA GLY A 126 -9.99 9.68 10.18
C GLY A 126 -9.76 10.75 9.11
N MET A 127 -9.68 12.03 9.48
CA MET A 127 -9.39 13.10 8.52
C MET A 127 -8.03 12.92 7.82
N LYS A 128 -6.98 12.54 8.57
CA LYS A 128 -5.66 12.25 7.99
C LYS A 128 -5.72 11.10 6.99
N SER A 129 -6.43 10.02 7.35
CA SER A 129 -6.62 8.86 6.48
C SER A 129 -7.40 9.22 5.22
N ARG A 130 -8.50 9.98 5.33
CA ARG A 130 -9.30 10.46 4.19
C ARG A 130 -8.49 11.35 3.24
N LEU A 131 -7.72 12.30 3.77
CA LEU A 131 -6.84 13.16 2.97
C LEU A 131 -5.75 12.34 2.27
N ALA A 132 -5.08 11.43 2.97
CA ALA A 132 -4.05 10.57 2.38
C ALA A 132 -4.60 9.70 1.24
N PHE A 133 -5.81 9.17 1.42
CA PHE A 133 -6.48 8.35 0.42
C PHE A 133 -6.93 9.20 -0.79
N GLY A 134 -7.53 10.37 -0.55
CA GLY A 134 -7.93 11.29 -1.61
C GLY A 134 -6.74 11.74 -2.46
N LEU A 135 -5.63 12.09 -1.83
CA LEU A 135 -4.40 12.46 -2.52
C LEU A 135 -3.84 11.30 -3.36
N SER A 136 -3.83 10.08 -2.83
CA SER A 136 -3.35 8.92 -3.60
C SER A 136 -4.22 8.60 -4.82
N LEU A 137 -5.52 8.86 -4.75
CA LEU A 137 -6.45 8.68 -5.88
C LEU A 137 -6.43 9.84 -6.88
N ALA A 138 -6.06 11.04 -6.42
CA ALA A 138 -5.90 12.20 -7.29
C ALA A 138 -4.74 12.05 -8.28
N ILE A 139 -3.78 11.18 -7.96
CA ILE A 139 -2.61 10.90 -8.80
C ILE A 139 -2.80 9.57 -9.53
N ALA A 140 -2.53 9.56 -10.83
CA ALA A 140 -2.49 8.35 -11.63
C ALA A 140 -1.17 7.59 -11.39
N PHE A 141 -1.28 6.41 -10.79
CA PHE A 141 -0.15 5.50 -10.57
C PHE A 141 -0.22 4.29 -11.52
N ASP A 142 0.95 3.75 -11.84
CA ASP A 142 1.06 2.50 -12.60
C ASP A 142 0.62 1.33 -11.71
N CYS A 143 0.98 1.35 -10.42
CA CYS A 143 0.54 0.36 -9.44
C CYS A 143 0.22 0.98 -8.08
N TYR A 144 -0.93 0.59 -7.54
CA TYR A 144 -1.40 1.01 -6.21
C TYR A 144 -1.03 -0.03 -5.14
N LEU A 145 -0.44 0.44 -4.04
CA LEU A 145 -0.05 -0.37 -2.89
C LEU A 145 -1.14 -0.33 -1.81
N ILE A 146 -1.68 -1.49 -1.43
CA ILE A 146 -2.88 -1.59 -0.59
C ILE A 146 -2.63 -2.53 0.58
N ASP A 147 -2.78 -2.04 1.80
CA ASP A 147 -2.76 -2.85 3.03
C ASP A 147 -4.18 -3.09 3.52
N GLU A 148 -4.56 -4.32 3.92
CA GLU A 148 -5.89 -4.63 4.44
C GLU A 148 -6.31 -3.77 5.64
N SER A 149 -5.35 -3.18 6.37
CA SER A 149 -5.61 -2.18 7.41
C SER A 149 -6.20 -0.86 6.89
N ILE A 150 -6.43 -0.72 5.58
CA ILE A 150 -7.25 0.33 4.97
C ILE A 150 -8.70 0.15 5.46
N GLY A 151 -8.92 0.68 6.66
CA GLY A 151 -10.14 0.46 7.43
C GLY A 151 -10.14 1.06 8.83
N ALA A 152 -9.10 1.80 9.25
CA ALA A 152 -9.16 2.57 10.50
C ALA A 152 -10.08 3.81 10.42
N GLY A 153 -10.77 4.01 9.29
CA GLY A 153 -11.83 5.01 9.10
C GLY A 153 -13.19 4.36 8.83
N ASP A 154 -14.24 5.12 9.11
CA ASP A 154 -15.67 4.77 9.01
C ASP A 154 -16.01 3.78 7.87
N ARG A 155 -16.82 2.76 8.16
CA ARG A 155 -17.30 1.76 7.19
C ARG A 155 -17.88 2.40 5.92
N PHE A 156 -18.52 3.56 6.04
CA PHE A 156 -19.01 4.33 4.90
C PHE A 156 -17.90 4.77 3.95
N PHE A 157 -16.79 5.25 4.50
CA PHE A 157 -15.64 5.68 3.71
C PHE A 157 -14.96 4.49 3.03
N ARG A 158 -14.97 3.30 3.66
CA ARG A 158 -14.44 2.07 3.05
C ARG A 158 -15.20 1.69 1.78
N ALA A 159 -16.53 1.80 1.78
CA ALA A 159 -17.35 1.53 0.59
C ALA A 159 -17.14 2.59 -0.52
N LYS A 160 -17.11 3.88 -0.16
CA LYS A 160 -16.80 4.98 -1.10
C LYS A 160 -15.41 4.80 -1.72
N SER A 161 -14.40 4.60 -0.87
CA SER A 161 -13.00 4.37 -1.24
C SER A 161 -12.86 3.20 -2.20
N ARG A 162 -13.51 2.06 -1.89
CA ARG A 162 -13.52 0.87 -2.73
C ARG A 162 -14.12 1.16 -4.10
N ARG A 163 -15.27 1.83 -4.18
CA ARG A 163 -15.92 2.14 -5.46
C ARG A 163 -15.10 3.10 -6.31
N VAL A 164 -14.58 4.18 -5.71
CA VAL A 164 -13.77 5.17 -6.44
C VAL A 164 -12.46 4.55 -6.90
N PHE A 165 -11.80 3.78 -6.02
CA PHE A 165 -10.60 3.03 -6.38
C PHE A 165 -10.86 2.09 -7.56
N LEU A 166 -11.88 1.21 -7.49
CA LEU A 166 -12.18 0.26 -8.56
C LEU A 166 -12.50 0.92 -9.91
N ASN A 167 -13.00 2.16 -9.90
CA ASN A 167 -13.26 2.91 -11.13
C ASN A 167 -12.01 3.63 -11.66
N GLN A 168 -11.20 4.21 -10.79
CA GLN A 168 -10.00 4.96 -11.19
C GLN A 168 -8.80 4.06 -11.47
N SER A 169 -8.71 2.89 -10.84
CA SER A 169 -7.59 1.96 -10.96
C SER A 169 -7.83 0.86 -12.01
N ARG A 170 -8.87 0.97 -12.85
CA ARG A 170 -9.22 -0.10 -13.83
C ARG A 170 -8.06 -0.47 -14.74
N ASN A 171 -7.25 0.53 -15.11
CA ASN A 171 -6.12 0.38 -16.02
C ASN A 171 -4.76 0.37 -15.30
N SER A 172 -4.75 0.32 -13.96
CA SER A 172 -3.55 0.30 -13.15
C SER A 172 -3.40 -1.07 -12.49
N GLY A 173 -2.17 -1.51 -12.27
CA GLY A 173 -1.94 -2.66 -11.41
C GLY A 173 -2.18 -2.33 -9.94
N MET A 174 -2.15 -3.38 -9.14
CA MET A 174 -2.44 -3.30 -7.73
C MET A 174 -1.63 -4.35 -6.99
N LEU A 175 -0.99 -3.96 -5.88
CA LEU A 175 -0.41 -4.90 -4.93
C LEU A 175 -1.22 -4.84 -3.64
N LEU A 176 -2.07 -5.84 -3.44
CA LEU A 176 -2.96 -5.95 -2.29
C LEU A 176 -2.40 -6.94 -1.28
N VAL A 177 -2.19 -6.48 -0.06
CA VAL A 177 -1.70 -7.29 1.05
C VAL A 177 -2.84 -7.57 2.01
N SER A 178 -3.16 -8.85 2.23
CA SER A 178 -4.28 -9.24 3.09
C SER A 178 -4.10 -10.64 3.69
N HIS A 179 -4.77 -10.91 4.80
CA HIS A 179 -4.95 -12.23 5.39
C HIS A 179 -6.33 -12.84 5.08
N ASN A 180 -7.22 -12.09 4.42
CA ASN A 180 -8.58 -12.49 4.04
C ASN A 180 -8.60 -13.00 2.59
N GLU A 181 -8.80 -14.30 2.43
CA GLU A 181 -8.80 -14.99 1.15
C GLU A 181 -9.93 -14.51 0.22
N ASN A 182 -11.09 -14.13 0.75
CA ASN A 182 -12.21 -13.66 -0.07
C ASN A 182 -11.90 -12.30 -0.69
N THR A 183 -11.21 -11.43 0.04
CA THR A 183 -10.78 -10.13 -0.49
C THR A 183 -9.74 -10.34 -1.59
N ILE A 184 -8.76 -11.21 -1.35
CA ILE A 184 -7.71 -11.49 -2.33
C ILE A 184 -8.29 -12.13 -3.59
N ARG A 185 -9.19 -13.11 -3.44
CA ARG A 185 -9.91 -13.76 -4.55
C ARG A 185 -10.70 -12.77 -5.38
N GLU A 186 -11.36 -11.81 -4.75
CA GLU A 186 -12.21 -10.84 -5.44
C GLU A 186 -11.40 -9.89 -6.33
N TYR A 187 -10.19 -9.50 -5.92
CA TYR A 187 -9.45 -8.44 -6.60
C TYR A 187 -8.18 -8.87 -7.32
N CYS A 188 -7.61 -10.02 -7.02
CA CYS A 188 -6.29 -10.39 -7.51
C CYS A 188 -6.37 -11.53 -8.50
N GLU A 189 -5.48 -11.50 -9.49
CA GLU A 189 -5.38 -12.52 -10.54
C GLU A 189 -4.23 -13.50 -10.24
N ILE A 190 -3.16 -12.98 -9.64
CA ILE A 190 -1.98 -13.75 -9.26
C ILE A 190 -1.63 -13.49 -7.80
N GLY A 191 -0.92 -14.43 -7.19
CA GLY A 191 -0.68 -14.42 -5.75
C GLY A 191 0.79 -14.59 -5.37
N LEU A 192 1.16 -13.98 -4.25
CA LEU A 192 2.37 -14.26 -3.51
C LEU A 192 1.95 -14.74 -2.12
N VAL A 193 2.61 -15.78 -1.60
CA VAL A 193 2.41 -16.21 -0.21
C VAL A 193 3.69 -16.00 0.57
N LEU A 194 3.62 -15.20 1.63
CA LEU A 194 4.71 -15.01 2.59
C LEU A 194 4.60 -16.08 3.69
N PHE A 195 5.50 -17.05 3.65
CA PHE A 195 5.52 -18.20 4.55
C PHE A 195 6.93 -18.43 5.10
N ASP A 196 7.08 -18.39 6.42
CA ASP A 196 8.37 -18.55 7.14
C ASP A 196 9.52 -17.67 6.61
N GLY A 197 9.15 -16.46 6.15
CA GLY A 197 10.06 -15.47 5.58
C GLY A 197 10.38 -15.69 4.10
N PHE A 198 9.85 -16.72 3.45
CA PHE A 198 9.96 -16.90 2.00
C PHE A 198 8.75 -16.32 1.29
N LEU A 199 8.99 -15.62 0.19
CA LEU A 199 7.94 -15.07 -0.68
C LEU A 199 7.77 -15.98 -1.89
N LEU A 200 6.68 -16.76 -1.89
CA LEU A 200 6.41 -17.80 -2.88
C LEU A 200 5.46 -17.28 -3.96
N PRO A 201 5.85 -17.26 -5.25
CA PRO A 201 4.99 -16.77 -6.33
C PRO A 201 4.06 -17.85 -6.89
N PHE A 202 2.85 -17.44 -7.25
CA PHE A 202 1.82 -18.26 -7.87
C PHE A 202 1.23 -17.52 -9.08
N GLY A 203 1.18 -18.19 -10.22
CA GLY A 203 0.62 -17.65 -11.46
C GLY A 203 -0.91 -17.56 -11.49
N ASN A 204 -1.58 -18.13 -10.49
CA ASN A 204 -3.02 -18.12 -10.29
C ASN A 204 -3.31 -17.84 -8.81
N ILE A 205 -4.30 -16.99 -8.54
CA ILE A 205 -4.70 -16.63 -7.19
C ILE A 205 -5.28 -17.79 -6.38
N GLU A 206 -6.02 -18.72 -7.02
CA GLU A 206 -6.60 -19.85 -6.30
C GLU A 206 -5.52 -20.81 -5.79
N ASP A 207 -4.45 -21.04 -6.56
CA ASP A 207 -3.32 -21.85 -6.11
C ASP A 207 -2.62 -21.23 -4.89
N ALA A 208 -2.51 -19.89 -4.88
CA ALA A 208 -1.95 -19.16 -3.74
C ALA A 208 -2.84 -19.28 -2.51
N ILE A 209 -4.16 -19.16 -2.67
CA ILE A 209 -5.14 -19.31 -1.60
C ILE A 209 -5.11 -20.74 -1.07
N ASP A 210 -5.12 -21.75 -1.93
CA ASP A 210 -5.06 -23.16 -1.54
C ASP A 210 -3.78 -23.50 -0.78
N PHE A 211 -2.64 -22.93 -1.19
CA PHE A 211 -1.39 -23.06 -0.43
C PHE A 211 -1.51 -22.39 0.93
N TYR A 212 -2.00 -21.14 0.97
CA TYR A 212 -2.20 -20.39 2.21
C TYR A 212 -3.12 -21.12 3.19
N MET A 213 -4.27 -21.62 2.73
CA MET A 213 -5.23 -22.34 3.56
C MET A 213 -4.69 -23.66 4.12
N ARG A 214 -3.86 -24.38 3.34
CA ARG A 214 -3.29 -25.65 3.79
C ARG A 214 -2.08 -25.52 4.71
N ARG A 215 -1.29 -24.46 4.58
CA ARG A 215 0.03 -24.33 5.24
C ARG A 215 0.13 -23.18 6.23
N CYS A 216 -0.71 -22.16 6.10
CA CYS A 216 -0.57 -20.90 6.82
C CYS A 216 -1.79 -20.58 7.69
N ALA A 217 -3.00 -20.88 7.20
CA ALA A 217 -4.23 -20.60 7.94
C ALA A 217 -4.17 -21.31 9.32
N PRO A 218 -4.62 -20.62 10.39
CA PRO A 218 -4.59 -21.15 11.75
C PRO A 218 -5.46 -22.40 11.92
#